data_AF-A0A0F8Z7B3-F1
#
_entry.id   AF-A0A0F8Z7B3-F1
#
_cell.length_a   1.000
_cell.length_b   1.000
_cell.length_c   1.000
_cell.angle_alpha   90.00
_cell.angle_beta   90.00
_cell.angle_gamma   90.00
#
_symmetry.space_group_name_H-M   'P 1'
#
loop_
_entity.id
_entity.type
_entity.pdbx_description
1 polymer ?
#
loop_
_entity_poly.entity_id
_entity_poly.type
_entity_poly.pdbx_seq_one_letter_code
_entity_poly.pdbx_strand_id
1 'polypeptide(L)'
;LYEPILEWADEEPIEKILEKYNIMAGDLFSVRDNLERIITFIGIIASNLSTNGFDMQDKLTLVAEMCETLKIRLHYGIQEDLFDLVLRLNDVARVRARILHNAGFHTATQVKKERPYTLNQKTGLGINLCKKIIKGSK
;
A
#
# COMPACT_ATOMS: atom_id res chain seq x y z
N LEU A 1 12.65 -10.01 12.80
CA LEU A 1 11.53 -9.88 11.83
C LEU A 1 11.35 -8.42 11.37
N TYR A 2 12.36 -7.56 11.49
CA TYR A 2 12.26 -6.18 11.00
C TYR A 2 12.49 -6.12 9.49
N GLU A 3 13.56 -6.77 9.03
CA GLU A 3 13.99 -6.83 7.64
C GLU A 3 12.94 -7.47 6.71
N PRO A 4 12.27 -8.58 7.07
CA PRO A 4 11.15 -9.11 6.29
C PRO A 4 9.99 -8.12 6.09
N ILE A 5 9.72 -7.28 7.09
CA ILE A 5 8.63 -6.30 7.04
C ILE A 5 8.99 -5.12 6.15
N LEU A 6 10.26 -4.66 6.20
CA LEU A 6 10.76 -3.66 5.26
C LEU A 6 10.63 -4.15 3.82
N GLU A 7 11.11 -5.36 3.53
CA GLU A 7 11.01 -5.95 2.18
C GLU A 7 9.56 -6.10 1.73
N TRP A 8 8.64 -6.44 2.64
CA TRP A 8 7.21 -6.45 2.35
C TRP A 8 6.68 -5.07 1.97
N ALA A 9 7.05 -4.02 2.72
CA ALA A 9 6.67 -2.64 2.44
C ALA A 9 7.37 -2.05 1.19
N ASP A 10 8.45 -2.68 0.73
CA ASP A 10 9.18 -2.37 -0.51
C ASP A 10 8.78 -3.30 -1.68
N GLU A 11 7.66 -4.03 -1.52
CA GLU A 11 7.01 -4.86 -2.54
C GLU A 11 7.72 -6.16 -2.95
N GLU A 12 8.73 -6.61 -2.20
CA GLU A 12 9.40 -7.88 -2.50
C GLU A 12 8.37 -9.04 -2.45
N PRO A 13 8.34 -9.95 -3.44
CA PRO A 13 7.46 -11.11 -3.47
C PRO A 13 7.45 -11.86 -2.14
N ILE A 14 6.26 -12.13 -1.60
CA ILE A 14 6.12 -12.73 -0.28
C ILE A 14 6.86 -14.07 -0.22
N GLU A 15 6.76 -14.88 -1.26
CA GLU A 15 7.42 -16.19 -1.33
C GLU A 15 8.94 -16.06 -1.15
N LYS A 16 9.56 -15.04 -1.76
CA LYS A 16 10.99 -14.77 -1.60
C LYS A 16 11.34 -14.33 -0.20
N ILE A 17 10.51 -13.49 0.43
CA ILE A 17 10.71 -13.07 1.83
C ILE A 17 10.65 -14.30 2.74
N LEU A 18 9.63 -15.14 2.58
CA LEU A 18 9.45 -16.34 3.41
C LEU A 18 10.61 -17.31 3.27
N GLU A 19 11.08 -17.54 2.04
CA GLU A 19 12.24 -18.39 1.76
C GLU A 19 13.53 -17.80 2.33
N LYS A 20 13.82 -16.53 2.05
CA LYS A 20 15.04 -15.84 2.46
C LYS A 20 15.23 -15.84 3.99
N TYR A 21 14.14 -15.64 4.73
CA TYR A 21 14.18 -15.53 6.18
C TYR A 21 13.77 -16.81 6.91
N ASN A 22 13.40 -17.87 6.18
CA ASN A 22 12.92 -19.14 6.72
C ASN A 22 11.78 -18.96 7.74
N ILE A 23 10.75 -18.20 7.36
CA ILE A 23 9.58 -17.91 8.19
C ILE A 23 8.29 -18.33 7.50
N MET A 24 7.22 -18.50 8.26
CA MET A 24 5.89 -18.76 7.70
C MET A 24 5.14 -17.45 7.45
N ALA A 25 4.16 -17.49 6.54
CA ALA A 25 3.29 -16.35 6.27
C ALA A 25 2.58 -15.83 7.54
N GLY A 26 2.22 -16.74 8.45
CA GLY A 26 1.62 -16.39 9.73
C GLY A 26 2.53 -15.51 10.60
N ASP A 27 3.82 -15.80 10.63
CA ASP A 27 4.80 -15.03 11.41
C ASP A 27 4.92 -13.59 10.86
N LEU A 28 5.05 -13.47 9.53
CA LEU A 28 5.15 -12.19 8.85
C LEU A 28 3.91 -11.34 9.08
N PHE A 29 2.71 -11.90 8.87
CA PHE A 29 1.46 -11.18 9.02
C PHE A 29 1.15 -10.83 10.47
N SER A 30 1.49 -11.70 11.43
CA SER A 30 1.34 -11.38 12.86
C SER A 30 2.19 -10.16 13.25
N VAL A 31 3.46 -10.11 12.81
CA VAL A 31 4.32 -8.96 13.09
C VAL A 31 3.83 -7.71 12.37
N ARG A 32 3.46 -7.81 11.09
CA ARG A 32 2.89 -6.70 10.31
C ARG A 32 1.68 -6.09 11.03
N ASP A 33 0.71 -6.90 11.44
CA ASP A 33 -0.53 -6.44 12.07
C ASP A 33 -0.28 -5.76 13.41
N ASN A 34 0.68 -6.28 14.19
CA ASN A 34 1.10 -5.66 15.43
C ASN A 34 1.81 -4.31 15.20
N LEU A 35 2.69 -4.22 14.20
CA LEU A 35 3.35 -2.97 13.84
C LEU A 35 2.36 -1.93 13.33
N GLU A 36 1.42 -2.31 12.46
CA GLU A 36 0.36 -1.44 11.96
C GLU A 36 -0.44 -0.84 13.12
N ARG A 37 -0.79 -1.64 14.13
CA ARG A 37 -1.49 -1.19 15.34
C ARG A 37 -0.64 -0.19 16.14
N ILE A 38 0.64 -0.48 16.38
CA ILE A 38 1.54 0.40 17.12
C ILE A 38 1.69 1.75 16.39
N ILE A 39 1.91 1.73 15.08
CA ILE A 39 2.08 2.94 14.26
C ILE A 39 0.81 3.77 14.24
N THR A 40 -0.36 3.13 14.21
CA THR A 40 -1.65 3.82 14.35
C THR A 40 -1.72 4.59 15.68
N PHE A 41 -1.35 3.98 16.80
CA PHE A 41 -1.33 4.67 18.09
C PHE A 41 -0.31 5.79 18.15
N ILE A 42 0.89 5.61 17.61
CA ILE A 42 1.90 6.67 17.54
C ILE A 42 1.37 7.87 16.75
N GLY A 43 0.76 7.65 15.59
CA GLY A 43 0.17 8.72 14.77
C GLY A 43 -0.94 9.48 15.49
N ILE A 44 -1.83 8.78 16.19
CA ILE A 44 -2.89 9.40 17.00
C ILE A 44 -2.31 10.26 18.13
N ILE A 45 -1.30 9.75 18.85
CA ILE A 45 -0.65 10.50 19.93
C ILE A 45 0.05 11.74 19.36
N ALA A 46 0.79 11.60 18.26
CA ALA A 46 1.49 12.71 17.61
C ALA A 46 0.51 13.80 17.14
N SER A 47 -0.59 13.41 16.50
CA SER A 47 -1.64 14.34 16.05
C SER A 47 -2.31 15.07 17.22
N ASN A 48 -2.58 14.39 18.34
CA ASN A 48 -3.17 15.05 19.52
C ASN A 48 -2.19 16.00 20.21
N LEU A 49 -0.90 15.66 20.24
CA LEU A 49 0.12 16.52 20.85
C LEU A 49 0.43 17.76 19.99
N SER A 50 0.29 17.67 18.67
CA SER A 50 0.56 18.81 17.77
C SER A 50 -0.45 19.95 17.94
N THR A 51 -1.64 19.69 18.45
CA THR A 51 -2.68 20.72 18.66
C THR A 51 -2.54 21.51 19.96
N ASN A 52 -1.64 21.10 20.88
CA ASN A 52 -1.57 21.64 22.24
C ASN A 52 -0.53 22.76 22.45
N GLY A 53 -0.08 23.41 21.37
CA GLY A 53 0.77 24.61 21.45
C GLY A 53 2.22 24.38 21.91
N PHE A 54 2.73 23.15 21.79
CA PHE A 54 4.15 22.86 22.02
C PHE A 54 5.02 23.39 20.86
N ASP A 55 6.25 23.78 21.17
CA ASP A 55 7.32 24.19 20.23
C ASP A 55 7.78 23.06 19.27
N MET A 56 7.01 21.98 19.18
CA MET A 56 7.25 20.82 18.33
C MET A 56 6.07 20.51 17.39
N GLN A 57 5.11 21.43 17.24
CA GLN A 57 3.91 21.21 16.43
C GLN A 57 4.23 20.67 15.03
N ASP A 58 5.11 21.33 14.28
CA ASP A 58 5.45 20.91 12.90
C ASP A 58 6.09 19.52 12.86
N LYS A 59 6.96 19.21 13.84
CA LYS A 59 7.61 17.89 13.94
C LYS A 59 6.58 16.80 14.24
N LEU A 60 5.62 17.09 15.11
CA LEU A 60 4.58 16.13 15.50
C LEU A 60 3.56 15.91 14.38
N THR A 61 3.21 16.96 13.63
CA THR A 61 2.39 16.85 12.41
C THR A 61 3.08 15.96 11.38
N LEU A 62 4.39 16.19 11.12
CA LEU A 62 5.17 15.35 10.22
C LEU A 62 5.19 13.88 10.66
N VAL A 63 5.39 13.62 11.96
CA VAL A 63 5.35 12.24 12.50
C VAL A 63 3.99 11.59 12.28
N ALA A 64 2.89 12.33 12.47
CA ALA A 64 1.55 11.82 12.23
C ALA A 64 1.33 11.46 10.75
N GLU A 65 1.77 12.30 9.82
CA GLU A 65 1.72 12.04 8.38
C GLU A 65 2.56 10.81 7.98
N MET A 66 3.79 10.72 8.50
CA MET A 66 4.67 9.56 8.28
C MET A 66 4.06 8.27 8.81
N CYS A 67 3.34 8.32 9.94
CA CYS A 67 2.65 7.16 10.50
C CYS A 67 1.50 6.70 9.59
N GLU A 68 0.70 7.61 9.03
CA GLU A 68 -0.40 7.24 8.12
C GLU A 68 0.16 6.62 6.83
N THR A 69 1.22 7.22 6.28
CA THR A 69 1.93 6.64 5.13
C THR A 69 2.44 5.23 5.44
N LEU A 70 3.17 5.06 6.55
CA LEU A 70 3.75 3.77 6.90
C LEU A 70 2.68 2.70 7.18
N LYS A 71 1.58 3.08 7.82
CA LYS A 71 0.42 2.20 8.04
C LYS A 71 -0.11 1.64 6.70
N ILE A 72 -0.31 2.48 5.68
CA ILE A 72 -0.78 2.04 4.37
C ILE A 72 0.26 1.09 3.72
N ARG A 73 1.54 1.46 3.77
CA ARG A 73 2.63 0.62 3.22
C ARG A 73 2.69 -0.75 3.87
N LEU A 74 2.57 -0.81 5.20
CA LEU A 74 2.56 -2.07 5.95
C LEU A 74 1.33 -2.90 5.64
N HIS A 75 0.13 -2.31 5.65
CA HIS A 75 -1.11 -3.04 5.45
C HIS A 75 -1.14 -3.74 4.08
N TYR A 76 -0.82 -2.99 3.02
CA TYR A 76 -0.94 -3.46 1.65
C TYR A 76 0.36 -4.05 1.05
N GLY A 77 1.51 -3.81 1.68
CA GLY A 77 2.81 -4.22 1.16
C GLY A 77 3.15 -3.50 -0.14
N ILE A 78 3.06 -2.17 -0.12
CA ILE A 78 3.23 -1.29 -1.29
C ILE A 78 4.06 -0.06 -0.96
N GLN A 79 4.70 0.50 -1.97
CA GLN A 79 5.26 1.85 -1.94
C GLN A 79 4.16 2.91 -2.19
N GLU A 80 4.51 4.16 -1.89
CA GLU A 80 3.58 5.31 -1.91
C GLU A 80 3.02 5.61 -3.31
N ASP A 81 3.79 5.33 -4.36
CA ASP A 81 3.39 5.50 -5.76
C ASP A 81 2.20 4.62 -6.17
N LEU A 82 1.89 3.57 -5.40
CA LEU A 82 0.75 2.69 -5.64
C LEU A 82 -0.49 3.02 -4.82
N PHE A 83 -0.44 4.01 -3.92
CA PHE A 83 -1.55 4.31 -2.99
C PHE A 83 -2.85 4.59 -3.73
N ASP A 84 -2.84 5.45 -4.74
CA ASP A 84 -4.05 5.82 -5.47
C ASP A 84 -4.70 4.60 -6.16
N LEU A 85 -3.88 3.71 -6.72
CA LEU A 85 -4.36 2.49 -7.38
C LEU A 85 -4.97 1.50 -6.39
N VAL A 86 -4.27 1.20 -5.29
CA VAL A 86 -4.70 0.17 -4.34
C VAL A 86 -5.88 0.64 -3.48
N LEU A 87 -5.89 1.90 -3.07
CA LEU A 87 -6.93 2.42 -2.16
C LEU A 87 -8.24 2.71 -2.89
N ARG A 88 -8.23 2.97 -4.20
CA ARG A 88 -9.43 3.44 -4.93
C ARG A 88 -9.99 2.46 -5.97
N LEU A 89 -9.25 1.40 -6.31
CA LEU A 89 -9.70 0.38 -7.26
C LEU A 89 -10.07 -0.92 -6.53
N ASN A 90 -11.22 -1.49 -6.91
CA ASN A 90 -11.56 -2.85 -6.53
C ASN A 90 -10.73 -3.86 -7.33
N ASP A 91 -10.50 -5.03 -6.76
CA ASP A 91 -9.72 -6.11 -7.37
C ASP A 91 -8.26 -5.72 -7.70
N VAL A 92 -7.72 -4.66 -7.09
CA VAL A 92 -6.32 -4.22 -7.24
C VAL A 92 -5.62 -4.28 -5.89
N ALA A 93 -4.70 -5.23 -5.76
CA ALA A 93 -3.75 -5.36 -4.65
C ALA A 93 -2.31 -5.14 -5.17
N ARG A 94 -1.29 -5.26 -4.31
CA ARG A 94 0.13 -4.96 -4.61
C ARG A 94 0.61 -5.39 -6.00
N VAL A 95 0.44 -6.66 -6.38
CA VAL A 95 0.92 -7.20 -7.65
C VAL A 95 0.24 -6.51 -8.85
N ARG A 96 -1.09 -6.37 -8.80
CA ARG A 96 -1.86 -5.76 -9.90
C ARG A 96 -1.61 -4.26 -9.99
N ALA A 97 -1.45 -3.59 -8.85
CA ALA A 97 -1.10 -2.17 -8.81
C ALA A 97 0.26 -1.92 -9.44
N ARG A 98 1.28 -2.73 -9.11
CA ARG A 98 2.60 -2.61 -9.73
C ARG A 98 2.57 -2.88 -11.24
N ILE A 99 1.78 -3.86 -11.70
CA ILE A 99 1.56 -4.09 -13.14
C ILE A 99 0.95 -2.86 -13.82
N LEU A 100 -0.10 -2.28 -13.22
CA LEU A 100 -0.75 -1.07 -13.75
C LEU A 100 0.22 0.11 -13.80
N HIS A 101 0.95 0.35 -12.72
CA HIS A 101 1.93 1.41 -12.59
C HIS A 101 3.03 1.29 -13.65
N ASN A 102 3.60 0.09 -13.83
CA ASN A 102 4.62 -0.19 -14.83
C ASN A 102 4.10 -0.04 -16.27
N ALA A 103 2.79 -0.19 -16.48
CA ALA A 103 2.13 0.08 -17.76
C ALA A 103 1.76 1.56 -17.98
N GLY A 104 2.18 2.46 -17.08
CA GLY A 104 1.98 3.91 -17.17
C GLY A 104 0.67 4.42 -16.55
N PHE A 105 -0.04 3.59 -15.78
CA PHE A 105 -1.23 3.99 -15.05
C PHE A 105 -0.88 4.24 -13.58
N HIS A 106 -0.66 5.51 -13.23
CA HIS A 106 -0.29 5.93 -11.87
C HIS A 106 -1.49 6.31 -11.00
N THR A 107 -2.66 6.49 -11.60
CA THR A 107 -3.89 6.86 -10.87
C THR A 107 -5.09 6.00 -11.27
N ALA A 108 -5.99 5.78 -10.32
CA ALA A 108 -7.29 5.15 -10.52
C ALA A 108 -8.12 5.88 -11.57
N THR A 109 -8.00 7.21 -11.66
CA THR A 109 -8.67 8.01 -12.68
C THR A 109 -8.20 7.66 -14.09
N GLN A 110 -6.89 7.48 -14.30
CA GLN A 110 -6.35 7.04 -15.60
C GLN A 110 -6.89 5.65 -15.96
N VAL A 111 -6.92 4.73 -14.99
CA VAL A 111 -7.44 3.37 -15.21
C VAL A 111 -8.93 3.39 -15.57
N LYS A 112 -9.77 4.11 -14.82
CA LYS A 112 -11.23 4.17 -15.03
C LYS A 112 -11.64 4.80 -16.36
N LYS A 113 -10.81 5.68 -16.93
CA LYS A 113 -11.04 6.30 -18.25
C LYS A 113 -10.61 5.42 -19.43
N GLU A 114 -9.83 4.38 -19.17
CA GLU A 114 -9.28 3.51 -20.21
C GLU A 114 -10.34 2.50 -20.69
N ARG A 115 -10.21 2.03 -21.94
CA ARG A 115 -11.05 0.95 -22.45
C ARG A 115 -10.56 -0.39 -21.91
N PRO A 116 -11.44 -1.33 -21.50
CA PRO A 116 -11.03 -2.62 -20.94
C PRO A 116 -10.07 -3.41 -21.83
N TYR A 117 -10.24 -3.34 -23.15
CA TYR A 117 -9.37 -3.99 -24.12
C TYR A 117 -7.98 -3.36 -24.19
N THR A 118 -7.88 -2.03 -24.16
CA THR A 118 -6.59 -1.33 -24.10
C THR A 118 -5.85 -1.64 -22.80
N LEU A 119 -6.58 -1.64 -21.68
CA LEU A 119 -6.01 -1.98 -20.38
C LEU A 119 -5.47 -3.42 -20.38
N ASN A 120 -6.23 -4.37 -20.91
CA ASN A 120 -5.79 -5.76 -21.09
C ASN A 120 -4.51 -5.85 -21.95
N GLN A 121 -4.47 -5.17 -23.09
CA GLN A 121 -3.28 -5.19 -23.97
C GLN A 121 -2.02 -4.62 -23.29
N LYS A 122 -2.15 -3.48 -22.60
CA LYS A 122 -0.99 -2.81 -21.98
C LYS A 122 -0.47 -3.53 -20.74
N THR A 123 -1.34 -4.23 -20.00
CA THR A 123 -1.02 -4.81 -18.69
C THR A 123 -0.88 -6.33 -18.69
N GLY A 124 -1.40 -7.01 -19.71
CA GLY A 124 -1.54 -8.46 -19.73
C GLY A 124 -2.64 -9.00 -18.77
N LEU A 125 -3.33 -8.15 -18.01
CA LEU A 125 -4.40 -8.57 -17.10
C LEU A 125 -5.62 -9.05 -17.89
N GLY A 126 -6.26 -10.13 -17.46
CA GLY A 126 -7.39 -10.73 -18.19
C GLY A 126 -8.57 -9.77 -18.43
N ILE A 127 -9.21 -9.87 -19.59
CA ILE A 127 -10.23 -8.90 -20.04
C ILE A 127 -11.40 -8.71 -19.06
N ASN A 128 -11.86 -9.77 -18.40
CA ASN A 128 -12.94 -9.70 -17.43
C ASN A 128 -12.50 -8.99 -16.13
N LEU A 129 -11.24 -9.17 -15.73
CA LEU A 129 -10.66 -8.44 -14.61
C LEU A 129 -10.56 -6.94 -14.96
N CYS A 130 -10.09 -6.59 -16.15
CA CYS A 130 -10.05 -5.19 -16.60
C CYS A 130 -11.42 -4.53 -16.56
N LYS A 131 -12.48 -5.23 -17.01
CA LYS A 131 -13.86 -4.73 -16.91
C LYS A 131 -14.29 -4.49 -15.46
N LYS A 132 -13.93 -5.37 -14.53
CA LYS A 132 -14.24 -5.23 -13.10
C LYS A 132 -13.49 -4.04 -12.49
N ILE A 133 -12.19 -3.92 -12.73
CA ILE A 133 -11.35 -2.82 -12.21
C ILE A 133 -11.91 -1.47 -12.67
N ILE A 134 -12.29 -1.33 -13.95
CA ILE A 134 -12.81 -0.07 -14.51
C ILE A 134 -14.18 0.28 -13.92
N LYS A 135 -15.07 -0.71 -13.73
CA LYS A 135 -16.43 -0.49 -13.19
C LYS A 135 -16.44 -0.32 -11.67
N GLY A 136 -15.47 -0.92 -10.98
CA GLY A 136 -15.42 -0.93 -9.53
C GLY A 136 -15.01 0.43 -8.94
N SER A 137 -15.69 0.82 -7.87
CA SER A 137 -15.21 1.85 -6.95
C SER A 137 -15.21 1.27 -5.53
N LYS A 138 -14.12 1.48 -4.80
CA LYS A 138 -14.07 1.24 -3.36
C LYS A 138 -14.84 2.32 -2.61
#